data_AF-A0A6G7XIZ9-F1
#
_entry.id   AF-A0A6G7XIZ9-F1
#
_cell.length_a   1.000
_cell.length_b   1.000
_cell.length_c   1.000
_cell.angle_alpha   90.00
_cell.angle_beta   90.00
_cell.angle_gamma   90.00
#
_symmetry.space_group_name_H-M   'P 1'
#
loop_
_entity.id
_entity.type
_entity.pdbx_description
1 polymer ?
#
loop_
_entity_poly.entity_id
_entity_poly.type
_entity_poly.pdbx_seq_one_letter_code
_entity_poly.pdbx_strand_id
1 'polypeptide(L)' 'METNKNSSGVWIVHGINKGEERIIAICDTPQEAEASIATLQDFFEDFRFAFFRRGYRFGEDSPSVFKGE' A
#
# COMPACT_ATOMS: atom_id res chain seq x y z
N MET A 1 -8.17 -4.67 17.66
CA MET A 1 -7.13 -4.61 16.61
C MET A 1 -5.87 -4.07 17.24
N GLU A 2 -4.96 -4.94 17.63
CA GLU A 2 -3.66 -4.54 18.19
C GLU A 2 -2.77 -4.03 17.07
N THR A 3 -2.54 -2.72 17.05
CA THR A 3 -1.56 -2.10 16.18
C THR A 3 -0.17 -2.49 16.69
N ASN A 4 0.48 -3.43 15.98
CA ASN A 4 1.89 -3.76 16.17
C ASN A 4 2.74 -2.49 15.94
N LYS A 5 2.89 -1.69 17.01
CA LYS A 5 3.58 -0.40 17.09
C LYS A 5 5.09 -0.43 16.76
N ASN A 6 5.61 -1.55 16.26
CA ASN A 6 7.06 -1.73 16.06
C ASN A 6 7.45 -2.41 14.74
N SER A 7 6.54 -2.48 13.77
CA SER A 7 6.88 -3.03 12.46
C SER A 7 7.53 -1.94 11.62
N SER A 8 8.87 -1.83 11.62
CA SER A 8 9.56 -0.95 10.67
C SER A 8 9.31 -1.47 9.25
N GLY A 9 8.83 -0.64 8.34
CA GLY A 9 8.50 -1.02 6.97
C GLY A 9 7.91 0.14 6.20
N VAL A 10 7.38 -0.14 5.02
CA VAL A 10 6.75 0.85 4.14
C VAL A 10 5.42 0.33 3.63
N TRP A 11 4.48 1.25 3.43
CA TRP A 11 3.25 1.01 2.71
C TRP A 11 3.46 1.39 1.26
N ILE A 12 3.16 0.48 0.34
CA ILE A 12 3.22 0.76 -1.09
C ILE A 12 1.80 0.82 -1.61
N VAL A 13 1.45 1.95 -2.26
CA VAL A 13 0.16 2.16 -2.90
C VAL A 13 0.32 1.94 -4.40
N HIS A 14 -0.51 1.06 -4.94
CA HIS A 14 -0.69 0.83 -6.36
C HIS A 14 -2.02 1.43 -6.80
N GLY A 15 -2.04 2.06 -7.96
CA GLY A 15 -3.30 2.34 -8.65
C GLY A 15 -3.33 1.67 -10.00
N ILE A 16 -4.55 1.35 -10.42
CA ILE A 16 -4.86 0.66 -11.66
C ILE A 16 -5.62 1.64 -12.55
N ASN A 17 -5.15 1.82 -13.78
CA ASN A 17 -5.87 2.61 -14.78
C ASN A 17 -5.79 1.86 -16.11
N LYS A 18 -6.93 1.52 -16.71
CA LYS A 18 -7.02 0.76 -17.97
C LYS A 18 -6.26 -0.58 -17.92
N GLY A 19 -6.26 -1.21 -16.75
CA GLY A 19 -5.56 -2.48 -16.52
C GLY A 19 -4.05 -2.38 -16.32
N GLU A 20 -3.46 -1.17 -16.33
CA GLU A 20 -2.05 -0.98 -15.97
C GLU A 20 -1.90 -0.67 -14.48
N GLU A 21 -1.18 -1.53 -13.75
CA GLU A 21 -0.78 -1.29 -12.36
C GLU A 21 0.47 -0.39 -12.30
N ARG A 22 0.43 0.64 -11.44
CA ARG A 22 1.56 1.55 -11.21
C ARG A 22 1.73 1.81 -9.72
N ILE A 23 2.97 1.89 -9.25
CA ILE A 23 3.27 2.40 -7.91
C ILE A 23 3.05 3.91 -7.91
N ILE A 24 2.24 4.38 -6.97
CA ILE A 24 1.84 5.78 -6.87
C ILE A 24 2.49 6.45 -5.67
N ALA A 25 2.60 5.71 -4.56
CA ALA A 25 3.13 6.23 -3.31
C ALA A 25 3.87 5.15 -2.52
N ILE A 26 4.89 5.58 -1.77
CA ILE A 26 5.56 4.81 -0.73
C ILE A 26 5.46 5.65 0.54
N CYS A 27 4.83 5.09 1.58
CA CYS A 27 4.45 5.81 2.78
C CYS A 27 4.98 5.11 4.03
N ASP A 28 5.22 5.86 5.10
CA ASP A 28 5.67 5.29 6.37
C ASP A 28 4.49 4.82 7.23
N THR A 29 3.30 5.38 6.99
CA THR A 29 2.07 5.06 7.74
C THR A 29 0.91 4.66 6.83
N PRO A 30 -0.06 3.87 7.33
CA PRO A 30 -1.25 3.55 6.56
C PRO A 30 -2.12 4.79 6.29
N GLN A 31 -2.13 5.78 7.19
CA GLN A 31 -2.88 7.03 7.01
C GLN A 31 -2.35 7.86 5.84
N GLU A 32 -1.03 7.90 5.65
CA GLU A 32 -0.40 8.55 4.48
C GLU A 32 -0.75 7.82 3.18
N ALA A 33 -0.83 6.49 3.20
CA ALA A 33 -1.26 5.70 2.06
C ALA A 33 -2.73 6.00 1.70
N GLU A 34 -3.63 6.02 2.69
CA GLU A 34 -5.03 6.40 2.51
C GLU A 34 -5.19 7.83 1.98
N ALA A 35 -4.43 8.79 2.52
CA ALA A 35 -4.43 10.17 2.04
C ALA A 35 -3.95 10.28 0.58
N SER A 36 -2.98 9.44 0.19
CA SER A 36 -2.49 9.38 -1.20
C SER A 36 -3.57 8.85 -2.15
N ILE A 37 -4.33 7.83 -1.72
CA ILE A 37 -5.48 7.30 -2.48
C ILE A 37 -6.54 8.38 -2.66
N ALA A 38 -6.96 9.05 -1.57
CA ALA A 38 -7.97 10.11 -1.63
C ALA A 38 -7.56 11.27 -2.56
N THR A 39 -6.26 11.62 -2.60
CA THR A 39 -5.74 12.67 -3.47
C THR A 39 -5.79 12.29 -4.95
N LEU A 40 -5.70 10.99 -5.28
CA LEU A 40 -5.52 10.51 -6.64
C LEU A 40 -6.69 9.68 -7.17
N GLN A 41 -7.77 9.58 -6.39
CA GLN A 41 -8.96 8.78 -6.71
C GLN A 41 -9.57 9.08 -8.09
N ASP A 42 -9.44 10.31 -8.59
CA ASP A 42 -9.98 10.72 -9.89
C ASP A 42 -9.11 10.27 -11.08
N PHE A 43 -7.88 9.82 -10.82
CA PHE A 43 -6.89 9.46 -11.85
C PHE A 43 -6.76 7.95 -12.08
N PHE A 44 -7.25 7.13 -11.17
CA PHE A 44 -7.16 5.67 -11.23
C PHE A 44 -8.51 5.04 -10.94
N GLU A 45 -8.80 3.92 -11.59
CA GLU A 45 -10.07 3.21 -11.50
C GLU A 45 -10.15 2.34 -10.24
N ASP A 46 -9.01 1.87 -9.74
CA ASP A 46 -8.91 1.03 -8.54
C ASP A 46 -7.56 1.29 -7.83
N PHE A 47 -7.52 1.01 -6.53
CA PHE A 47 -6.35 1.15 -5.69
C PHE A 47 -6.12 -0.09 -4.85
N ARG A 48 -4.85 -0.43 -4.66
CA ARG A 48 -4.42 -1.48 -3.75
C ARG A 48 -3.25 -0.98 -2.94
N PHE A 49 -3.12 -1.44 -1.71
CA PHE A 49 -1.93 -1.14 -0.94
C PHE A 49 -1.54 -2.31 -0.06
N ALA A 50 -0.23 -2.43 0.15
CA ALA A 50 0.34 -3.50 0.93
C ALA A 50 1.47 -2.96 1.80
N PHE A 51 1.59 -3.54 3.00
CA PHE A 51 2.68 -3.23 3.90
C PHE A 51 3.83 -4.20 3.68
N PHE A 52 5.02 -3.64 3.46
CA PHE A 52 6.27 -4.38 3.33
C PHE A 52 7.14 -4.10 4.54
N ARG A 53 7.37 -5.12 5.36
CA ARG A 53 8.31 -5.02 6.48
C ARG A 53 9.72 -4.76 5.97
N ARG A 54 10.48 -3.96 6.70
CA ARG A 54 11.91 -3.76 6.44
C ARG A 54 12.62 -5.11 6.52
N GLY A 55 13.41 -5.43 5.49
CA GLY A 55 14.05 -6.74 5.37
C GLY A 55 13.17 -7.82 4.76
N TYR A 56 11.95 -7.50 4.29
CA TYR A 56 11.14 -8.40 3.47
C TYR A 56 11.96 -8.90 2.26
N ARG A 57 11.90 -10.21 2.03
CA ARG A 57 12.53 -10.89 0.90
C ARG A 57 11.47 -11.68 0.15
N PHE A 58 11.47 -11.57 -1.17
CA PHE A 58 10.55 -12.33 -2.01
C PHE A 58 10.78 -13.84 -1.82
N GLY A 59 9.76 -14.57 -1.34
CA GLY A 59 9.82 -16.02 -1.08
C GLY A 59 9.72 -16.44 0.39
N GLU A 60 9.79 -15.51 1.34
CA GLU A 60 9.49 -15.73 2.77
C GLU A 60 8.30 -14.84 3.17
N ASP A 61 7.29 -15.42 3.84
CA ASP A 61 6.04 -14.80 4.33
C ASP A 61 5.41 -13.72 3.45
N SER A 62 4.33 -14.06 2.72
CA SER A 62 3.63 -13.15 1.80
C SER A 62 3.20 -11.83 2.45
N PRO A 63 3.29 -10.70 1.71
CA PRO A 63 2.86 -9.40 2.21
C PRO A 63 1.36 -9.43 2.52
N SER A 64 0.96 -8.75 3.59
CA SER A 64 -0.45 -8.54 3.91
C SER A 64 -1.03 -7.51 2.94
N VAL A 65 -1.86 -7.98 2.00
CA VAL A 65 -2.55 -7.14 1.02
C VAL A 65 -3.87 -6.68 1.59
N PHE A 66 -4.14 -5.37 1.52
CA PHE A 66 -5.41 -4.79 1.91
C PHE A 66 -6.09 -4.18 0.68
N LYS A 67 -7.41 -4.33 0.61
CA LYS A 67 -8.23 -3.69 -0.41
C LYS A 67 -8.71 -2.35 0.14
N GLY A 68 -8.40 -1.25 -0.53
CA GLY A 68 -9.00 0.04 -0.19
C GLY A 68 -10.46 0.03 -0.63
N GLU A 69 -11.37 0.40 0.27
CA GLU A 69 -12.78 0.69 -0.05
C GLU A 69 -12.98 2.18 -0.29
#